data_AF-A0A3D0DS32-F1
#
_entry.id   AF-A0A3D0DS32-F1
#
_cell.length_a   1.000
_cell.length_b   1.000
_cell.length_c   1.000
_cell.angle_alpha   90.00
_cell.angle_beta   90.00
_cell.angle_gamma   90.00
#
_symmetry.space_group_name_H-M   'P 1'
#
loop_
_entity.id
_entity.type
_entity.pdbx_description
1 polymer ?
#
loop_
_entity_poly.entity_id
_entity_poly.type
_entity_poly.pdbx_seq_one_letter_code
_entity_poly.pdbx_strand_id
1 'polypeptide(L)'
;MTTSTLYIGLMSGTSMDGVDGVLADFGGGAIRTLEASFIPFPPALRAELMALQAAVENEIEREALAANGLAQCYAACVQALLPHAPGP
;
A
#
# COMPACT_ATOMS: atom_id res chain seq x y z
N MET A 1 2.95 26.51 18.48
CA MET A 1 2.20 25.37 17.91
C MET A 1 3.21 24.48 17.20
N THR A 2 3.31 23.21 17.57
CA THR A 2 4.03 22.23 16.76
C THR A 2 3.20 21.99 15.51
N THR A 3 3.74 22.31 14.35
CA THR A 3 3.10 22.01 13.06
C THR A 3 3.06 20.50 12.87
N SER A 4 1.88 19.93 12.65
CA SER A 4 1.72 18.52 12.26
C SER A 4 2.07 18.37 10.78
N THR A 5 2.73 17.28 10.43
CA THR A 5 3.07 16.94 9.05
C THR A 5 2.77 15.46 8.81
N LEU A 6 1.59 15.19 8.25
CA LEU A 6 1.07 13.84 8.07
C LEU A 6 1.55 13.22 6.75
N TYR A 7 1.96 11.95 6.80
CA TYR A 7 2.30 11.13 5.64
C TYR A 7 1.64 9.76 5.74
N ILE A 8 1.25 9.22 4.59
CA ILE A 8 0.93 7.80 4.46
C ILE A 8 2.09 7.10 3.74
N GLY A 9 2.67 6.09 4.39
CA GLY A 9 3.62 5.17 3.80
C GLY A 9 2.92 3.87 3.41
N LEU A 10 3.23 3.32 2.24
CA LEU A 10 2.72 2.04 1.76
C LEU A 10 3.89 1.13 1.38
N MET A 11 3.75 -0.16 1.65
CA MET A 11 4.73 -1.17 1.27
C MET A 11 4.02 -2.50 0.95
N SER A 12 4.48 -3.17 -0.11
CA SER A 12 4.19 -4.59 -0.35
C SER A 12 5.53 -5.32 -0.41
N GLY A 13 5.79 -6.20 0.55
CA GLY A 13 7.00 -7.01 0.57
C GLY A 13 7.04 -8.03 -0.57
N THR A 14 8.19 -8.68 -0.75
CA THR A 14 8.39 -9.72 -1.78
C THR A 14 7.60 -11.00 -1.51
N SER A 15 6.97 -11.14 -0.34
CA SER A 15 6.04 -12.24 -0.06
C SER A 15 4.70 -12.07 -0.80
N MET A 16 4.39 -10.86 -1.31
CA MET A 16 3.18 -10.49 -2.05
C MET A 16 1.89 -10.99 -1.38
N ASP A 17 1.80 -10.86 -0.06
CA ASP A 17 0.59 -11.25 0.68
C ASP A 17 -0.43 -10.10 0.76
N GLY A 18 0.02 -8.86 0.59
CA GLY A 18 -0.82 -7.68 0.63
C GLY A 18 -0.03 -6.38 0.73
N VAL A 19 -0.75 -5.31 1.08
CA VAL A 19 -0.22 -3.97 1.32
C VAL A 19 -0.24 -3.68 2.80
N ASP A 20 0.92 -3.37 3.36
CA ASP A 20 1.04 -2.68 4.64
C ASP A 20 0.98 -1.18 4.40
N GLY A 21 0.20 -0.47 5.20
CA GLY A 21 0.14 0.98 5.18
C GLY A 21 0.21 1.58 6.57
N VAL A 22 0.83 2.75 6.68
CA VAL A 22 1.00 3.49 7.93
C VAL A 22 0.66 4.95 7.71
N LEU A 23 -0.18 5.52 8.58
CA LEU A 23 -0.33 6.96 8.75
C LEU A 23 0.62 7.41 9.87
N ALA A 24 1.49 8.36 9.58
CA ALA A 24 2.46 8.89 10.54
C ALA A 24 2.51 10.43 10.54
N ASP A 25 2.71 11.01 11.73
CA ASP A 25 3.00 12.43 11.92
C ASP A 25 4.51 12.62 12.12
N PHE A 26 5.11 13.48 11.30
CA PHE A 26 6.53 13.86 11.35
C PHE A 26 6.73 15.26 11.97
N GLY A 27 5.66 15.86 12.48
CA GLY A 27 5.70 17.14 13.18
C GLY A 27 6.51 17.11 14.48
N GLY A 28 7.04 18.26 14.88
CA GLY A 28 7.66 18.42 16.20
C GLY A 28 9.00 17.71 16.41
N GLY A 29 9.66 17.24 15.35
CA GLY A 29 11.02 16.66 15.43
C GLY A 29 11.08 15.20 15.87
N ALA A 30 9.93 14.52 15.96
CA ALA A 30 9.82 13.09 16.21
C ALA A 30 8.79 12.46 15.27
N ILE A 31 8.93 11.16 15.01
CA ILE A 31 7.97 10.41 14.19
C ILE A 31 6.97 9.73 15.12
N ARG A 32 5.68 9.91 14.86
CA ARG A 32 4.59 9.21 15.55
C ARG A 32 3.73 8.46 14.55
N THR A 33 3.67 7.13 14.67
CA THR A 33 2.64 6.33 14.00
C THR A 33 1.28 6.62 14.62
N LEU A 34 0.32 7.01 13.78
CA LEU A 34 -1.06 7.29 14.18
C LEU A 34 -1.96 6.08 13.96
N GLU A 35 -1.80 5.40 12.82
CA GLU A 35 -2.56 4.20 12.48
C GLU A 35 -1.77 3.30 11.52
N ALA A 36 -2.06 2.00 11.54
CA ALA A 36 -1.59 1.02 10.58
C ALA A 36 -2.76 0.24 9.96
N SER A 37 -2.63 -0.13 8.69
CA SER A 37 -3.63 -0.91 7.96
C SER A 37 -2.96 -1.98 7.12
N PHE A 38 -3.64 -3.11 6.95
CA PHE A 38 -3.22 -4.18 6.06
C PHE A 38 -4.35 -4.53 5.10
N ILE A 39 -4.06 -4.52 3.80
CA ILE A 39 -4.98 -4.94 2.75
C ILE A 39 -4.44 -6.22 2.10
N PRO A 40 -5.06 -7.38 2.33
CA PRO A 40 -4.64 -8.61 1.66
C PRO A 40 -4.88 -8.50 0.15
N PHE A 41 -3.96 -9.03 -0.66
CA PHE A 41 -4.22 -9.09 -2.10
C PHE A 41 -5.37 -10.04 -2.41
N PRO A 42 -6.27 -9.67 -3.35
CA PRO A 42 -7.21 -10.63 -3.91
C PRO A 42 -6.49 -11.88 -4.42
N PRO A 43 -7.01 -13.09 -4.19
CA PRO A 43 -6.30 -14.33 -4.56
C PRO A 43 -5.84 -14.38 -6.02
N ALA A 44 -6.64 -13.84 -6.95
CA ALA A 44 -6.29 -13.77 -8.36
C ALA A 44 -5.10 -12.83 -8.63
N LEU A 45 -5.08 -11.65 -7.99
CA LEU A 45 -3.97 -10.71 -8.11
C LEU A 45 -2.69 -11.31 -7.52
N ARG A 46 -2.78 -11.94 -6.35
CA ARG A 46 -1.63 -12.61 -5.71
C ARG A 46 -1.06 -13.72 -6.61
N ALA A 47 -1.92 -14.54 -7.19
CA ALA A 47 -1.49 -15.60 -8.11
C ALA A 47 -0.80 -15.03 -9.35
N GLU A 48 -1.35 -13.94 -9.91
CA GLU A 48 -0.78 -13.28 -11.08
C GLU A 48 0.60 -12.66 -10.79
N LEU A 49 0.72 -11.90 -9.69
CA LEU A 49 1.99 -11.31 -9.25
C LEU A 49 3.06 -12.39 -8.99
N MET A 50 2.66 -13.53 -8.42
CA MET A 50 3.54 -14.69 -8.21
C MET A 50 3.98 -15.33 -9.51
N ALA A 51 3.07 -15.48 -10.49
CA ALA A 51 3.41 -16.03 -11.79
C ALA A 51 4.41 -15.15 -12.56
N LEU A 52 4.30 -13.83 -12.42
CA LEU A 52 5.20 -12.84 -13.04
C LEU A 52 6.62 -12.80 -12.43
N GLN A 53 6.90 -13.59 -11.37
CA GLN A 53 8.26 -13.74 -10.83
C GLN A 53 9.15 -14.69 -11.64
N ALA A 54 8.61 -15.28 -12.70
CA ALA A 54 9.33 -16.10 -13.66
C ALA A 54 8.94 -15.67 -15.08
N ALA A 55 9.78 -16.03 -16.05
CA ALA A 55 9.46 -15.81 -17.46
C ALA A 55 8.15 -16.52 -17.81
N VAL A 56 7.20 -15.77 -18.35
CA VAL A 56 5.87 -16.26 -18.72
C VAL A 56 5.41 -15.65 -20.03
N GLU A 57 4.49 -16.32 -20.71
CA GLU A 57 3.91 -15.78 -21.93
C GLU A 57 3.18 -14.45 -21.63
N ASN A 58 3.41 -13.48 -22.50
CA ASN A 58 2.79 -12.15 -22.49
C ASN A 58 3.01 -11.36 -21.17
N GLU A 59 4.17 -11.51 -20.54
CA GLU A 59 4.48 -10.93 -19.22
C GLU A 59 4.28 -9.41 -19.13
N ILE A 60 4.58 -8.64 -20.18
CA ILE A 60 4.45 -7.17 -20.16
C ILE A 60 2.99 -6.71 -20.06
N GLU A 61 2.08 -7.28 -20.86
CA GLU A 61 0.65 -6.92 -20.79
C GLU A 61 0.05 -7.35 -19.45
N ARG A 62 0.43 -8.55 -19.00
CA ARG A 62 -0.01 -9.11 -17.74
C ARG A 62 0.47 -8.30 -16.53
N GLU A 63 1.72 -7.85 -16.56
CA GLU A 63 2.29 -6.93 -15.56
C GLU A 63 1.51 -5.62 -15.52
N ALA A 64 1.19 -5.03 -16.67
CA ALA A 64 0.40 -3.79 -16.72
C ALA A 64 -0.99 -3.95 -16.08
N LEU A 65 -1.66 -5.08 -16.32
CA LEU A 65 -2.95 -5.41 -15.69
C LEU A 65 -2.81 -5.65 -14.19
N ALA A 66 -1.79 -6.41 -13.77
CA ALA A 66 -1.50 -6.66 -12.36
C ALA A 66 -1.15 -5.37 -11.61
N ALA A 67 -0.41 -4.46 -12.22
CA ALA A 67 -0.07 -3.15 -11.66
C ALA A 67 -1.32 -2.29 -11.39
N ASN A 68 -2.34 -2.36 -12.24
CA ASN A 68 -3.62 -1.70 -11.98
C ASN A 68 -4.32 -2.29 -10.75
N GLY A 69 -4.33 -3.61 -10.61
CA GLY A 69 -4.88 -4.29 -9.42
C GLY A 69 -4.10 -3.93 -8.14
N LEU A 70 -2.78 -3.85 -8.23
CA LEU A 70 -1.91 -3.40 -7.14
C LEU A 70 -2.23 -1.96 -6.72
N ALA A 71 -2.36 -1.05 -7.69
CA ALA A 71 -2.71 0.35 -7.43
C ALA A 71 -4.08 0.49 -6.72
N GLN A 72 -5.06 -0.37 -7.07
CA GLN A 72 -6.34 -0.41 -6.37
C GLN A 72 -6.19 -0.87 -4.91
N CYS A 73 -5.32 -1.84 -4.63
CA CYS A 73 -5.03 -2.27 -3.26
C CYS A 73 -4.35 -1.16 -2.45
N TYR A 74 -3.42 -0.41 -3.06
CA TYR A 74 -2.82 0.77 -2.45
C TYR A 74 -3.87 1.86 -2.15
N ALA A 75 -4.76 2.15 -3.10
CA ALA A 75 -5.84 3.10 -2.88
C ALA A 75 -6.78 2.66 -1.74
N ALA A 76 -7.12 1.36 -1.66
CA ALA A 76 -7.91 0.81 -0.56
C ALA A 76 -7.21 0.96 0.79
N CYS A 77 -5.88 0.75 0.85
CA CYS A 77 -5.11 0.92 2.07
C CYS A 77 -5.11 2.39 2.52
N VAL A 78 -4.92 3.33 1.60
CA VAL A 78 -5.04 4.77 1.88
C VAL A 78 -6.44 5.11 2.39
N GLN A 79 -7.50 4.62 1.75
CA GLN A 79 -8.88 4.84 2.19
C GLN A 79 -9.15 4.29 3.60
N ALA A 80 -8.51 3.19 3.99
CA ALA A 80 -8.60 2.66 5.36
C ALA A 80 -7.86 3.54 6.39
N LEU A 81 -6.78 4.22 6.00
CA LEU A 81 -5.99 5.07 6.88
C LEU A 81 -6.55 6.49 7.02
N LEU A 82 -7.12 7.06 5.95
CA LEU A 82 -7.60 8.44 5.91
C LEU A 82 -8.55 8.84 7.07
N PRO A 83 -9.51 8.00 7.51
CA PRO A 83 -10.38 8.35 8.64
C PRO A 83 -9.66 8.59 9.97
N HIS A 84 -8.42 8.11 10.09
CA HIS A 84 -7.59 8.24 11.29
C HIS A 84 -6.67 9.47 11.22
N ALA A 85 -6.65 10.18 10.09
CA ALA A 85 -5.98 11.47 10.01
C ALA A 85 -6.70 12.44 10.95
N PRO A 86 -5.98 13.06 11.91
CA PRO A 86 -6.54 14.23 12.58
C PRO A 86 -6.81 15.23 11.46
N GLY A 87 -8.08 15.64 11.32
CA GLY A 87 -8.49 16.59 10.30
C GLY A 87 -7.70 17.90 10.40
N PRO A 88 -7.98 18.88 9.53
CA PRO A 88 -7.70 20.26 9.92
C PRO A 88 -8.32 20.58 11.30
#